data_AF-A0A511D2C7-F1
#
_entry.id   AF-A0A511D2C7-F1
#
_cell.length_a   1.000
_cell.length_b   1.000
_cell.length_c   1.000
_cell.angle_alpha   90.00
_cell.angle_beta   90.00
_cell.angle_gamma   90.00
#
_symmetry.space_group_name_H-M   'P 1'
#
loop_
_entity.id
_entity.type
_entity.pdbx_description
1 polymer ?
#
loop_
_entity_poly.entity_id
_entity_poly.type
_entity_poly.pdbx_seq_one_letter_code
_entity_poly.pdbx_strand_id
1 'polypeptide(L)'
;MSLHVIVGAGAIGGTTARLLHDEGHDVRVITRSGSGPEGVEKATAERAWGRAWHVPTDRPAPLRAVAAHAARLAGVPAREILVMPHWALRAMGLAVPFIRELEEVRHQFTRPFLLDSSAAQQTFGLAPTPFDEGLAAHVEFWQRRQRAAA
;
A
#
# COMPACT_ATOMS: atom_id res chain seq x y z
N MET A 1 19.50 6.74 -6.51
CA MET A 1 19.65 7.07 -5.07
C MET A 1 18.36 7.69 -4.58
N SER A 2 17.53 6.91 -3.91
CA SER A 2 16.28 7.37 -3.28
C SER A 2 16.31 6.97 -1.81
N LEU A 3 15.70 7.78 -0.94
CA LEU A 3 15.56 7.45 0.49
C LEU A 3 14.40 6.49 0.70
N HIS A 4 14.66 5.35 1.31
CA HIS A 4 13.65 4.37 1.73
C HIS A 4 13.58 4.31 3.24
N VAL A 5 12.40 4.60 3.80
CA VAL A 5 12.14 4.51 5.24
C VAL A 5 11.41 3.19 5.53
N ILE A 6 11.97 2.38 6.42
CA ILE A 6 11.41 1.10 6.83
C ILE A 6 11.07 1.17 8.31
N VAL A 7 9.83 0.82 8.66
CA VAL A 7 9.37 0.77 10.05
C VAL A 7 9.40 -0.68 10.54
N GLY A 8 10.24 -0.96 11.53
CA GLY A 8 10.45 -2.31 12.07
C GLY A 8 11.60 -3.07 11.40
N ALA A 9 12.34 -3.84 12.19
CA ALA A 9 13.45 -4.69 11.73
C ALA A 9 13.14 -6.19 11.90
N GLY A 10 11.87 -6.57 11.74
CA GLY A 10 11.45 -7.98 11.73
C GLY A 10 11.88 -8.71 10.46
N ALA A 11 11.46 -9.96 10.27
CA ALA A 11 11.85 -10.82 9.15
C ALA A 11 11.69 -10.14 7.77
N ILE A 12 10.60 -9.39 7.59
CA ILE A 12 10.33 -8.62 6.37
C ILE A 12 11.19 -7.34 6.35
N GLY A 13 10.99 -6.45 7.32
CA GLY A 13 11.64 -5.12 7.32
C GLY A 13 13.17 -5.18 7.28
N GLY A 14 13.80 -6.09 8.04
CA GLY A 14 15.25 -6.26 8.02
C GLY A 14 15.78 -6.87 6.71
N THR A 15 14.99 -7.70 6.03
CA THR A 15 15.37 -8.24 4.72
C THR A 15 15.20 -7.20 3.62
N THR A 16 14.06 -6.50 3.61
CA THR A 16 13.82 -5.38 2.68
C THR A 16 14.88 -4.29 2.82
N ALA A 17 15.30 -3.97 4.05
CA ALA A 17 16.32 -2.96 4.31
C ALA A 17 17.69 -3.35 3.72
N ARG A 18 18.09 -4.61 3.86
CA ARG A 18 19.34 -5.11 3.27
C ARG A 18 19.29 -5.08 1.75
N LEU A 19 18.23 -5.62 1.16
CA LEU A 19 18.08 -5.67 -0.29
C LEU A 19 18.15 -4.27 -0.92
N LEU A 20 17.44 -3.30 -0.34
CA LEU A 20 17.46 -1.92 -0.84
C LEU A 20 18.85 -1.27 -0.65
N HIS A 21 19.53 -1.56 0.46
CA HIS A 21 20.88 -1.07 0.69
C HIS A 21 21.89 -1.67 -0.29
N ASP A 22 21.81 -2.97 -0.56
CA ASP A 22 22.66 -3.69 -1.53
C ASP A 22 22.43 -3.20 -2.97
N GLU A 23 21.21 -2.76 -3.30
CA GLU A 23 20.87 -2.07 -4.55
C GLU A 23 21.39 -0.61 -4.60
N GLY A 24 22.03 -0.14 -3.53
CA GLY A 24 22.63 1.18 -3.42
C GLY A 24 21.65 2.27 -2.99
N HIS A 25 20.47 1.95 -2.46
CA HIS A 25 19.55 2.98 -1.94
C HIS A 25 19.96 3.47 -0.54
N ASP A 26 19.59 4.71 -0.23
CA ASP A 26 19.71 5.24 1.13
C ASP A 26 18.58 4.66 1.98
N VAL A 27 18.91 3.84 2.98
CA VAL A 27 17.91 3.15 3.80
C VAL A 27 17.95 3.62 5.25
N ARG A 28 16.80 4.06 5.75
CA ARG A 28 16.60 4.40 7.16
C ARG A 28 15.62 3.43 7.80
N VAL A 29 16.09 2.69 8.79
CA VAL A 29 15.28 1.75 9.56
C VAL A 29 14.89 2.36 10.90
N ILE A 30 13.58 2.53 11.11
CA ILE A 30 13.01 3.05 12.34
C ILE A 30 12.50 1.88 13.18
N THR A 31 13.10 1.67 14.36
CA THR A 31 12.62 0.68 15.34
C THR A 31 12.48 1.30 16.72
N ARG A 32 11.73 0.61 17.60
CA ARG A 32 11.62 1.03 19.00
C ARG A 32 12.98 1.06 19.70
N SER A 33 13.85 0.07 19.46
CA SER A 33 15.14 -0.09 20.13
C SER A 33 16.34 0.47 19.36
N GLY A 34 16.12 1.09 18.18
CA GLY A 34 17.21 1.53 17.30
C GLY A 34 18.00 0.36 16.66
N SER A 35 17.42 -0.84 16.63
CA SER A 35 18.00 -1.99 15.93
C SER A 35 17.71 -1.96 14.43
N GLY A 36 18.53 -2.66 13.66
CA GLY A 36 18.41 -2.80 12.21
C GLY A 36 19.63 -3.55 11.65
N PRO A 37 19.57 -3.98 10.37
CA PRO A 37 20.70 -4.57 9.66
C PRO A 37 21.96 -3.68 9.68
N GLU A 38 23.11 -4.24 9.32
CA GLU A 38 24.32 -3.44 9.10
C GLU A 38 24.20 -2.61 7.81
N GLY A 39 24.97 -1.52 7.72
CA GLY A 39 25.00 -0.65 6.53
C GLY A 39 23.87 0.37 6.39
N VAL A 40 22.76 0.20 7.12
CA VAL A 40 21.61 1.12 7.07
C VAL A 40 21.63 2.14 8.21
N GLU A 41 21.01 3.31 7.97
CA GLU A 41 20.80 4.30 9.02
C GLU A 41 19.76 3.76 10.03
N LYS A 42 20.10 3.78 11.32
CA LYS A 42 19.23 3.30 12.40
C LYS A 42 18.69 4.49 13.17
N ALA A 43 17.37 4.60 13.27
CA ALA A 43 16.71 5.67 13.99
C ALA A 43 15.72 5.11 15.02
N THR A 44 15.64 5.77 16.17
CA THR A 44 14.51 5.63 17.09
C THR A 44 13.51 6.75 16.82
N ALA A 45 12.25 6.52 17.20
CA ALA A 45 11.21 7.54 17.12
C ALA A 45 10.38 7.51 18.41
N GLU A 46 10.92 8.03 19.51
CA GLU A 46 10.21 8.08 20.80
C GLU A 46 8.82 8.72 20.68
N ARG A 47 8.72 9.79 19.88
CA ARG A 47 7.44 10.45 19.55
C ARG A 47 6.40 9.55 18.85
N ALA A 48 6.80 8.39 18.33
CA ALA A 48 5.90 7.41 17.72
C ALA A 48 5.23 6.48 18.73
N TRP A 49 5.64 6.50 20.00
CA TRP A 49 5.18 5.54 21.01
C TRP A 49 3.76 5.88 21.51
N GLY A 50 3.05 4.86 21.98
CA GLY A 50 1.77 5.04 22.67
C GLY A 50 0.55 5.33 21.78
N ARG A 51 0.69 5.28 20.45
CA ARG A 51 -0.43 5.46 19.52
C ARG A 51 -0.26 4.71 18.20
N ALA A 52 -1.38 4.46 17.52
CA ALA A 52 -1.40 3.97 16.15
C ALA A 52 -1.11 5.11 15.15
N TRP A 53 -0.47 4.74 14.03
CA TRP A 53 -0.13 5.64 12.93
C TRP A 53 -0.55 5.01 11.61
N HIS A 54 -1.20 5.78 10.74
CA HIS A 54 -1.39 5.38 9.36
C HIS A 54 -0.15 5.74 8.54
N VAL A 55 0.23 4.86 7.63
CA VAL A 55 1.28 5.12 6.64
C VAL A 55 0.86 6.32 5.79
N PRO A 56 1.75 7.29 5.49
CA PRO A 56 1.47 8.37 4.57
C PRO A 56 0.84 7.82 3.29
N THR A 57 -0.42 8.17 3.08
CA THR A 57 -1.24 7.74 1.95
C THR A 57 -1.82 8.99 1.32
N ASP A 58 -1.81 9.04 0.00
CA ASP A 58 -2.39 10.15 -0.77
C ASP A 58 -3.92 10.21 -0.61
N ARG A 59 -4.55 11.23 -1.19
CA ARG A 59 -5.98 11.49 -1.03
C ARG A 59 -6.83 10.28 -1.44
N PRO A 60 -7.92 10.00 -0.70
CA PRO A 60 -8.80 8.90 -1.03
C PRO A 60 -9.47 9.11 -2.39
N ALA A 61 -9.50 8.05 -3.20
CA ALA A 61 -10.15 8.02 -4.51
C ALA A 61 -11.11 6.83 -4.62
N PRO A 62 -12.25 6.98 -5.31
CA PRO A 62 -13.17 5.86 -5.52
C PRO A 62 -12.54 4.81 -6.44
N LEU A 63 -12.79 3.52 -6.18
CA LEU A 63 -12.20 2.41 -6.95
C LEU A 63 -12.47 2.52 -8.45
N ARG A 64 -13.64 3.03 -8.84
CA ARG A 64 -13.99 3.29 -10.25
C ARG A 64 -13.07 4.32 -10.92
N ALA A 65 -12.70 5.37 -10.20
CA ALA A 65 -11.77 6.38 -10.72
C ALA A 65 -10.36 5.82 -10.85
N VAL A 66 -9.90 5.02 -9.87
CA VAL A 66 -8.61 4.33 -9.93
C VAL A 66 -8.56 3.38 -11.13
N ALA A 67 -9.58 2.54 -11.32
CA ALA A 67 -9.65 1.62 -12.45
C ALA A 67 -9.67 2.35 -13.80
N ALA A 68 -10.45 3.44 -13.91
CA ALA A 68 -10.46 4.26 -15.11
C ALA A 68 -9.10 4.93 -15.37
N HIS A 69 -8.39 5.36 -14.31
CA HIS A 69 -7.07 5.95 -14.45
C HIS A 69 -6.03 4.92 -14.89
N ALA A 70 -6.04 3.72 -14.30
CA ALA A 70 -5.19 2.62 -14.70
C ALA A 70 -5.43 2.20 -16.16
N ALA A 71 -6.69 2.13 -16.60
CA ALA A 71 -7.03 1.83 -17.99
C ALA A 71 -6.48 2.88 -18.97
N ARG A 72 -6.58 4.17 -18.62
CA ARG A 72 -5.96 5.26 -19.42
C ARG A 72 -4.44 5.11 -19.50
N LEU A 73 -3.77 4.89 -18.37
CA LEU A 73 -2.31 4.71 -18.33
C LEU A 73 -1.87 3.47 -19.13
N ALA A 74 -2.67 2.41 -19.10
CA ALA A 74 -2.38 1.19 -19.84
C ALA A 74 -2.73 1.27 -21.34
N GLY A 75 -3.39 2.33 -21.80
CA GLY A 75 -3.83 2.48 -23.19
C GLY A 75 -4.96 1.52 -23.60
N VAL A 76 -5.78 1.07 -22.63
CA VAL A 76 -6.88 0.12 -22.85
C VAL A 76 -8.24 0.77 -22.57
N PRO A 77 -9.34 0.29 -23.21
CA PRO A 77 -10.66 0.82 -22.91
C PRO A 77 -11.05 0.53 -21.45
N ALA A 78 -11.60 1.54 -20.77
CA ALA A 78 -12.16 1.36 -19.44
C ALA A 78 -13.36 0.40 -19.50
N ARG A 79 -13.42 -0.57 -18.58
CA ARG A 79 -14.54 -1.53 -18.49
C ARG A 79 -15.53 -1.11 -17.41
N GLU A 80 -16.81 -1.35 -17.67
CA GLU A 80 -17.84 -1.17 -16.65
C GLU A 80 -17.61 -2.11 -15.47
N ILE A 81 -17.57 -1.52 -14.27
CA ILE A 81 -17.48 -2.27 -13.02
C ILE A 81 -18.90 -2.57 -12.55
N LEU A 82 -19.25 -3.85 -12.56
CA LEU A 82 -20.53 -4.35 -12.04
C LEU A 82 -20.44 -4.53 -10.53
N VAL A 83 -21.53 -4.19 -9.82
CA VAL A 83 -21.67 -4.44 -8.38
C VAL A 83 -22.48 -5.70 -8.19
N MET A 84 -21.95 -6.63 -7.42
CA MET A 84 -22.68 -7.85 -7.09
C MET A 84 -23.75 -7.56 -6.03
N PRO A 85 -25.01 -7.98 -6.26
CA PRO A 85 -26.06 -7.86 -5.26
C PRO A 85 -25.70 -8.60 -3.97
N HIS A 86 -26.07 -8.02 -2.81
CA HIS A 86 -25.70 -8.56 -1.50
C HIS A 86 -26.20 -9.99 -1.27
N TRP A 87 -27.41 -10.32 -1.74
CA TRP A 87 -27.96 -11.67 -1.61
C TRP A 87 -27.11 -12.71 -2.37
N ALA A 88 -26.53 -12.35 -3.52
CA ALA A 88 -25.71 -13.25 -4.32
C ALA A 88 -24.38 -13.53 -3.61
N LEU A 89 -23.77 -12.50 -3.01
CA LEU A 89 -22.60 -12.64 -2.13
C LEU A 89 -22.89 -13.58 -0.95
N ARG A 90 -24.04 -13.40 -0.28
CA ARG A 90 -24.46 -14.24 0.85
C ARG A 90 -24.62 -15.71 0.45
N ALA A 91 -25.20 -15.98 -0.72
CA ALA A 91 -25.36 -17.35 -1.22
C ALA A 91 -24.00 -18.02 -1.48
N MET A 92 -23.07 -17.32 -2.13
CA MET A 92 -21.72 -17.85 -2.39
C MET A 92 -20.91 -18.09 -1.11
N GLY A 93 -21.13 -17.28 -0.06
CA GLY A 93 -20.49 -17.44 1.25
C GLY A 93 -20.84 -18.75 1.97
N LEU A 94 -21.88 -19.48 1.55
CA LEU A 94 -22.20 -20.80 2.09
C LEU A 94 -21.18 -21.88 1.66
N ALA A 95 -20.59 -21.72 0.47
CA ALA A 95 -19.65 -22.69 -0.10
C ALA A 95 -18.20 -22.20 -0.06
N VAL A 96 -17.97 -20.88 -0.06
CA VAL A 96 -16.62 -20.29 -0.16
C VAL A 96 -16.29 -19.52 1.14
N PRO A 97 -15.46 -20.06 2.04
CA PRO A 97 -15.14 -19.43 3.32
C PRO A 97 -14.60 -18.01 3.18
N PHE A 98 -13.75 -17.74 2.19
CA PHE A 98 -13.23 -16.39 1.92
C PHE A 98 -14.34 -15.37 1.62
N ILE A 99 -15.34 -15.74 0.80
CA ILE A 99 -16.48 -14.87 0.49
C ILE A 99 -17.32 -14.61 1.75
N ARG A 100 -17.44 -15.61 2.65
CA ARG A 100 -18.17 -15.46 3.92
C ARG A 100 -17.57 -14.36 4.79
N GLU A 101 -16.24 -14.28 4.87
CA GLU A 101 -15.54 -13.26 5.66
C GLU A 101 -15.71 -11.83 5.09
N LEU A 102 -16.00 -11.68 3.80
CA LEU A 102 -16.29 -10.37 3.21
C LEU A 102 -17.54 -9.71 3.81
N GLU A 103 -18.44 -10.48 4.41
CA GLU A 103 -19.63 -9.96 5.08
C GLU A 103 -19.26 -9.11 6.30
N GLU A 104 -18.23 -9.49 7.05
CA GLU A 104 -17.78 -8.78 8.26
C GLU A 104 -17.16 -7.43 7.89
N VAL A 105 -16.37 -7.41 6.82
CA VAL A 105 -15.70 -6.20 6.32
C VAL A 105 -16.55 -5.42 5.30
N ARG A 106 -17.80 -5.83 5.03
CA ARG A 106 -18.67 -5.20 4.00
C ARG A 106 -18.85 -3.70 4.19
N HIS A 107 -18.80 -3.23 5.43
CA HIS A 107 -18.90 -1.81 5.75
C HIS A 107 -17.78 -0.97 5.10
N GLN A 108 -16.62 -1.56 4.81
CA GLN A 108 -15.51 -0.89 4.11
C GLN A 108 -15.81 -0.61 2.62
N PHE A 109 -16.77 -1.33 2.04
CA PHE A 109 -17.14 -1.23 0.62
C PHE A 109 -18.49 -0.54 0.39
N THR A 110 -19.37 -0.54 1.39
CA THR A 110 -20.73 0.04 1.29
C THR A 110 -20.84 1.44 1.88
N ARG A 111 -19.80 1.92 2.56
CA ARG A 111 -19.71 3.26 3.14
C ARG A 111 -18.33 3.85 2.86
N PRO A 112 -18.16 5.18 2.93
CA PRO A 112 -16.84 5.79 2.85
C PRO A 112 -15.91 5.21 3.93
N PHE A 113 -14.86 4.51 3.50
CA PHE A 113 -13.80 3.99 4.36
C PHE A 113 -12.54 4.84 4.13
N LEU A 114 -12.52 6.00 4.76
CA LEU A 114 -11.50 7.02 4.54
C LEU A 114 -10.33 6.80 5.50
N LEU A 115 -9.13 6.67 4.95
CA LEU A 115 -7.90 6.67 5.72
C LEU A 115 -7.35 8.09 5.78
N ASP A 116 -7.12 8.60 6.99
CA ASP A 116 -6.42 9.87 7.22
C ASP A 116 -5.04 9.60 7.84
N SER A 117 -4.00 10.01 7.11
CA SER A 117 -2.60 9.92 7.55
C SER A 117 -2.00 11.26 7.96
N SER A 118 -2.80 12.33 8.04
CA SER A 118 -2.39 13.70 8.39
C SER A 118 -1.54 13.75 9.66
N ALA A 119 -1.94 13.01 10.70
CA ALA A 119 -1.20 12.97 11.95
C ALA A 119 0.24 12.44 11.79
N ALA A 120 0.43 11.38 11.00
CA ALA A 120 1.77 10.84 10.74
C ALA A 120 2.59 11.82 9.88
N GLN A 121 1.99 12.38 8.84
CA GLN A 121 2.65 13.34 7.96
C GLN A 121 3.14 14.58 8.74
N GLN A 122 2.28 15.17 9.57
CA GLN A 122 2.62 16.34 10.37
C GLN A 122 3.65 16.02 11.47
N THR A 123 3.51 14.86 12.14
CA THR A 123 4.41 14.48 13.24
C THR A 123 5.81 14.16 12.71
N PHE A 124 5.90 13.46 11.58
CA PHE A 124 7.17 12.92 11.08
C PHE A 124 7.76 13.70 9.91
N GLY A 125 7.07 14.70 9.37
CA GLY A 125 7.50 15.45 8.19
C GLY A 125 7.53 14.58 6.93
N LEU A 126 6.66 13.57 6.86
CA LEU A 126 6.59 12.63 5.74
C LEU A 126 5.51 13.06 4.76
N ALA A 127 5.76 12.84 3.47
CA ALA A 127 4.77 12.99 2.42
C ALA A 127 4.50 11.63 1.76
N PRO A 128 3.25 11.35 1.36
CA PRO A 128 2.98 10.19 0.53
C PRO A 128 3.62 10.35 -0.86
N THR A 129 4.02 9.23 -1.46
CA THR A 129 4.28 9.21 -2.91
C THR A 129 2.99 9.59 -3.65
N PRO A 130 3.04 10.53 -4.62
CA PRO A 130 1.86 10.91 -5.39
C PRO A 130 1.19 9.69 -6.04
N PHE A 131 -0.13 9.63 -5.97
CA PHE A 131 -0.90 8.47 -6.43
C PHE A 131 -0.63 8.15 -7.91
N ASP A 132 -0.57 9.18 -8.76
CA ASP A 132 -0.35 9.03 -10.20
C ASP A 132 1.03 8.42 -10.52
N GLU A 133 2.06 8.79 -9.76
CA GLU A 133 3.41 8.23 -9.89
C GLU A 133 3.40 6.73 -9.54
N GLY A 134 2.81 6.38 -8.39
CA GLY A 134 2.71 4.99 -7.95
C GLY A 134 1.88 4.13 -8.91
N LEU A 135 0.77 4.64 -9.42
CA LEU A 135 -0.09 3.91 -10.35
C LEU A 135 0.59 3.72 -11.72
N ALA A 136 1.28 4.73 -12.23
CA ALA A 136 2.04 4.64 -13.47
C ALA A 136 3.14 3.58 -13.37
N ALA A 137 3.94 3.60 -12.29
CA ALA A 137 4.96 2.60 -12.04
C ALA A 137 4.38 1.17 -11.95
N HIS A 138 3.20 1.01 -11.34
CA HIS A 138 2.52 -0.28 -11.23
C HIS A 138 2.02 -0.81 -12.59
N VAL A 139 1.40 0.05 -13.40
CA VAL A 139 0.96 -0.31 -14.76
C VAL A 139 2.15 -0.72 -15.62
N GLU A 140 3.24 0.06 -15.57
CA GLU A 140 4.45 -0.23 -16.33
C GLU A 140 5.07 -1.58 -15.92
N PHE A 141 5.13 -1.88 -14.62
CA PHE A 141 5.59 -3.16 -14.09
C PHE A 141 4.81 -4.33 -14.70
N TRP A 142 3.48 -4.27 -14.70
CA TRP A 142 2.65 -5.35 -15.24
C TRP A 142 2.76 -5.48 -16.74
N GLN A 143 2.84 -4.38 -17.47
CA GLN A 143 3.07 -4.41 -18.92
C GLN A 143 4.42 -5.05 -19.28
N ARG A 144 5.50 -4.73 -18.54
CA ARG A 144 6.80 -5.39 -18.70
C ARG A 144 6.69 -6.89 -18.44
N ARG A 145 6.02 -7.28 -17.35
CA ARG A 145 5.85 -8.69 -16.98
C ARG A 145 5.04 -9.48 -18.02
N GLN A 146 3.98 -8.90 -18.57
CA GLN A 146 3.17 -9.55 -19.61
C GLN A 146 3.96 -9.75 -20.90
N ARG A 147 4.76 -8.75 -21.33
CA ARG A 147 5.63 -8.90 -22.49
C ARG A 147 6.69 -9.98 -22.32
N ALA A 148 7.23 -10.15 -21.12
CA ALA A 148 8.23 -11.18 -20.83
C ALA A 148 7.63 -12.60 -20.75
N ALA A 149 6.31 -12.73 -20.61
CA ALA A 149 5.60 -14.01 -20.54
C ALA A 149 4.96 -14.43 -21.87
N ALA A 150 4.99 -13.56 -22.89
CA ALA A 150 4.51 -13.80 -24.24
C ALA A 150 5.66 -14.27 -25.14
#